data_AF-X1HDB0-F1
#
_entry.id   AF-X1HDB0-F1
#
_cell.length_a   1.000
_cell.length_b   1.000
_cell.length_c   1.000
_cell.angle_alpha   90.00
_cell.angle_beta   90.00
_cell.angle_gamma   90.00
#
_symmetry.space_group_name_H-M   'P 1'
#
loop_
_entity.id
_entity.type
_entity.pdbx_description
1 polymer ?
#
loop_
_entity_poly.entity_id
_entity_poly.type
_entity_poly.pdbx_seq_one_letter_code
_entity_poly.pdbx_strand_id
1 'polypeptide(L)' 'YWDRPLTTIQNDGSWTYDITTGGVDQYATRIAAYLVPNGYNPPLMSGGSTLPSELDQNSVAKVETLRSP' A
#
# COMPACT_ATOMS: atom_id res chain seq x y z
N TYR A 1 5.03 7.24 -10.05
CA TYR A 1 4.60 5.82 -9.89
C TYR A 1 4.74 5.43 -8.43
N TRP A 2 5.94 5.56 -7.85
CA TRP A 2 6.19 5.39 -6.40
C TRP A 2 5.57 6.50 -5.50
N ASP A 3 5.25 7.66 -6.07
CA ASP A 3 4.74 8.86 -5.40
C ASP A 3 3.20 8.99 -5.40
N ARG A 4 2.50 7.94 -5.85
CA ARG A 4 1.03 7.91 -5.97
C ARG A 4 0.48 6.65 -5.29
N PRO A 5 0.41 6.61 -3.95
CA PRO A 5 0.09 5.40 -3.19
C PRO A 5 -1.40 5.02 -3.19
N LEU A 6 -2.26 5.87 -3.75
CA LEU A 6 -3.70 5.64 -3.80
C LEU A 6 -4.12 4.97 -5.12
N THR A 7 -5.00 3.98 -5.01
CA THR A 7 -5.64 3.31 -6.14
C THR A 7 -7.16 3.46 -6.05
N THR A 8 -7.82 3.56 -7.21
CA THR A 8 -9.29 3.66 -7.27
C THR A 8 -9.91 2.30 -7.02
N ILE A 9 -10.85 2.24 -6.08
CA ILE A 9 -11.69 1.07 -5.83
C ILE A 9 -12.92 1.16 -6.75
N GLN A 10 -13.19 0.08 -7.49
CA GLN A 10 -14.34 -0.01 -8.39
C GLN A 10 -15.65 -0.11 -7.60
N ASN A 11 -16.78 0.11 -8.27
CA ASN A 11 -18.10 0.08 -7.63
C ASN A 11 -18.47 -1.29 -7.03
N ASP A 12 -17.85 -2.38 -7.50
CA ASP A 12 -17.99 -3.74 -6.97
C ASP A 12 -17.02 -4.04 -5.82
N GLY A 13 -16.24 -3.05 -5.38
CA GLY A 13 -15.23 -3.18 -4.32
C GLY A 13 -13.89 -3.76 -4.80
N SER A 14 -13.77 -4.14 -6.08
CA SER A 14 -12.53 -4.65 -6.62
C SER A 14 -11.51 -3.54 -6.88
N TRP A 15 -10.24 -3.89 -6.79
CA TRP A 15 -9.13 -3.02 -7.17
C TRP A 15 -7.92 -3.88 -7.50
N THR A 16 -7.05 -3.35 -8.37
CA THR A 16 -5.79 -3.97 -8.73
C THR A 16 -4.73 -2.88 -8.80
N TYR A 17 -3.52 -3.20 -8.36
CA TYR A 17 -2.39 -2.29 -8.46
C TYR A 17 -1.11 -3.11 -8.63
N ASP A 18 -0.16 -2.58 -9.41
CA ASP A 18 1.15 -3.18 -9.55
C ASP A 18 2.12 -2.56 -8.53
N ILE A 19 2.61 -3.41 -7.63
CA ILE A 19 3.49 -3.04 -6.52
C ILE A 19 4.98 -3.14 -6.89
N THR A 20 5.32 -3.49 -8.13
CA THR A 20 6.70 -3.56 -8.62
C THR A 20 7.07 -2.24 -9.31
N THR A 21 7.57 -1.30 -8.52
CA THR A 21 7.94 0.05 -8.99
C THR A 21 9.37 0.19 -9.46
N GLY A 22 10.17 -0.85 -9.26
CA GLY A 22 11.54 -0.97 -9.71
C GLY A 22 12.46 -1.47 -8.60
N GLY A 23 13.76 -1.37 -8.83
CA GLY A 23 14.77 -1.74 -7.82
C GLY A 23 14.66 -3.19 -7.37
N VAL A 24 14.27 -3.38 -6.10
CA VAL A 24 14.22 -4.68 -5.41
C VAL A 24 12.80 -5.06 -4.99
N ASP A 25 11.78 -4.34 -5.45
CA ASP A 25 10.38 -4.55 -5.03
C ASP A 25 9.92 -5.99 -5.25
N GLN A 26 10.34 -6.62 -6.35
CA GLN A 26 10.05 -8.02 -6.68
C GLN A 26 10.50 -9.00 -5.58
N TYR A 27 11.53 -8.64 -4.80
CA TYR A 27 12.03 -9.48 -3.71
C TYR A 27 11.31 -9.24 -2.38
N ALA A 28 10.39 -8.29 -2.29
CA ALA A 28 9.62 -8.05 -1.07
C ALA A 28 8.74 -9.26 -0.73
N THR A 29 8.85 -9.78 0.50
CA THR A 29 8.13 -11.00 0.94
C THR A 29 6.86 -10.71 1.73
N ARG A 30 6.64 -9.47 2.15
CA ARG A 30 5.45 -9.04 2.89
C ARG A 30 4.79 -7.88 2.16
N ILE A 31 3.50 -8.01 1.94
CA ILE A 31 2.66 -7.00 1.30
C ILE A 31 1.61 -6.58 2.30
N ALA A 32 1.42 -5.28 2.47
CA ALA A 32 0.35 -4.70 3.27
C ALA A 32 -0.51 -3.79 2.40
N ALA A 33 -1.82 -3.91 2.49
CA ALA A 33 -2.78 -3.02 1.85
C ALA A 33 -3.67 -2.38 2.92
N TYR A 34 -3.89 -1.07 2.78
CA TYR A 34 -4.66 -0.25 3.72
C TYR A 34 -5.84 0.35 2.97
N LEU A 35 -7.04 0.19 3.52
CA LEU A 35 -8.23 0.92 3.10
C LEU A 35 -8.29 2.21 3.91
N VAL A 36 -8.29 3.37 3.24
CA VAL A 36 -8.26 4.69 3.88
C VAL A 36 -9.51 5.49 3.54
N PRO A 37 -9.94 6.44 4.39
CA PRO A 37 -11.03 7.35 4.07
C PRO A 37 -10.78 8.15 2.80
N ASN A 38 -11.85 8.49 2.08
CA ASN A 38 -11.75 9.38 0.92
C ASN A 38 -11.21 10.76 1.36
N GLY A 39 -10.23 11.29 0.62
CA GLY A 39 -9.54 12.55 0.93
C GLY A 39 -8.35 12.43 1.89
N TYR A 40 -8.07 11.25 2.45
CA TYR A 40 -6.82 11.00 3.18
C TYR A 40 -5.64 10.99 2.20
N ASN A 41 -4.54 11.64 2.57
CA ASN A 41 -3.30 11.65 1.78
C ASN A 41 -2.21 10.85 2.52
N PRO A 42 -1.95 9.60 2.13
CA PRO A 42 -0.98 8.75 2.82
C PRO A 42 0.44 9.36 2.78
N PRO A 43 1.22 9.22 3.87
CA PRO A 43 2.62 9.60 3.86
C PRO A 43 3.40 8.77 2.81
N LEU A 44 4.26 9.45 2.04
CA LEU A 44 5.14 8.78 1.08
C LEU A 44 6.26 8.03 1.79
N MET A 45 6.56 6.82 1.31
CA MET A 45 7.70 6.04 1.78
C MET A 45 8.97 6.44 1.03
N SER A 46 10.06 6.68 1.77
CA SER A 46 11.39 6.99 1.22
C SER A 46 12.40 5.87 1.53
N GLY A 47 12.01 4.61 1.30
CA GLY A 47 12.88 3.44 1.53
C GLY A 47 13.06 3.04 3.01
N GLY A 48 12.21 3.53 3.91
CA GLY A 48 12.23 3.13 5.32
C GLY A 48 11.91 1.64 5.50
N SER A 49 12.46 1.03 6.55
CA SER A 49 12.26 -0.39 6.87
C SER A 49 10.90 -0.69 7.53
N THR A 50 10.20 0.35 7.99
CA THR A 50 8.88 0.25 8.63
C THR A 50 7.91 1.23 8.00
N LEU A 51 6.66 0.79 7.82
CA LEU A 51 5.58 1.67 7.38
C LEU A 51 5.25 2.72 8.46
N PRO A 52 4.83 3.95 8.08
CA PRO A 52 4.44 4.96 9.04
C PRO A 52 3.24 4.49 9.86
N SER A 53 3.32 4.64 11.19
CA SER A 53 2.24 4.21 12.09
C SER A 53 0.91 4.93 11.83
N GLU A 54 0.97 6.10 11.19
CA GLU A 54 -0.22 6.85 10.74
C GLU A 54 -1.11 6.03 9.80
N LEU A 55 -0.55 5.11 9.01
CA LEU A 55 -1.32 4.22 8.15
C LEU A 55 -2.19 3.26 8.98
N ASP A 56 -1.63 2.66 10.03
CA ASP A 56 -2.40 1.80 10.94
C ASP A 56 -3.45 2.60 11.72
N GLN A 57 -3.16 3.85 12.09
CA GLN A 57 -4.04 4.71 12.88
C GLN A 57 -5.24 5.27 12.10
N ASN A 58 -5.05 5.61 10.81
CA ASN A 58 -6.06 6.30 10.01
C ASN A 58 -6.74 5.40 8.96
N SER A 59 -6.26 4.17 8.78
CA SER A 59 -6.95 3.20 7.94
C SER A 59 -8.24 2.70 8.59
N VAL A 60 -9.26 2.46 7.77
CA VAL A 60 -10.51 1.81 8.21
C VAL A 60 -10.41 0.29 8.15
N ALA A 61 -9.47 -0.24 7.36
CA ALA A 61 -9.13 -1.66 7.33
C ALA A 61 -7.70 -1.86 6.82
N LYS A 62 -7.12 -3.01 7.19
CA LYS A 62 -5.79 -3.43 6.76
C LYS A 62 -5.80 -4.93 6.47
N VAL A 63 -5.08 -5.34 5.44
CA VAL A 63 -4.74 -6.73 5.18
C VAL A 63 -3.24 -6.87 4.94
N GLU A 64 -2.67 -7.96 5.41
CA GLU A 64 -1.28 -8.31 5.14
C GLU A 64 -1.21 -9.73 4.60
N THR A 65 -0.29 -9.95 3.67
CA THR A 65 -0.01 -11.27 3.15
C THR A 65 1.48 -11.47 2.95
N LEU A 66 1.89 -12.73 3.02
CA LEU A 66 3.24 -13.15 2.68
C LEU A 66 3.24 -13.63 1.23
N ARG A 67 4.27 -13.26 0.48
CA ARG A 67 4.54 -13.82 -0.84
C ARG A 67 5.94 -14.40 -0.88
N SER A 68 6.11 -15.39 -1.74
CA SER A 68 7.44 -15.82 -2.15
C SER A 68 7.97 -14.83 -3.20
N PRO A 69 9.27 -14.49 -3.18
CA PRO A 69 9.92 -13.73 -4.24
C PRO A 69 9.80 -14.41 -5.62
#